data_AF-A0A4S2AML5-F1
#
_entry.id   AF-A0A4S2AML5-F1
#
_cell.length_a   1.000
_cell.length_b   1.000
_cell.length_c   1.000
_cell.angle_alpha   90.00
_cell.angle_beta   90.00
_cell.angle_gamma   90.00
#
_symmetry.space_group_name_H-M   'P 1'
#
loop_
_entity.id
_entity.type
_entity.pdbx_description
1 polymer ?
#
loop_
_entity_poly.entity_id
_entity_poly.type
_entity_poly.pdbx_seq_one_letter_code
_entity_poly.pdbx_strand_id
1 'polypeptide(L)'
;MKGSDVENETYFCEYCGKKFHSVKDLAANLCKRHPDGAHGGKHKLYEGRVRKTYECVYCGKEAKSIADLTANKCKHSPMGGNHRPRL
;
A
#
# COMPACT_ATOMS: atom_id res chain seq x y z
N MET A 1 -15.95 21.71 23.18
CA MET A 1 -15.20 20.44 23.32
C MET A 1 -15.20 19.72 21.99
N LYS A 2 -14.03 19.57 21.37
CA LYS A 2 -13.69 18.48 20.44
C LYS A 2 -12.17 18.47 20.36
N GLY A 3 -11.58 17.85 21.38
CA GLY A 3 -10.28 17.23 21.20
C GLY A 3 -10.44 16.12 20.18
N SER A 4 -9.50 16.02 19.26
CA SER A 4 -9.22 14.80 18.55
C SER A 4 -7.72 14.74 18.48
N ASP A 5 -7.16 13.90 19.33
CA ASP A 5 -5.76 13.49 19.35
C ASP A 5 -5.29 13.28 17.91
N VAL A 6 -4.46 14.20 17.40
CA VAL A 6 -3.71 13.98 16.16
C VAL A 6 -2.61 13.00 16.52
N GLU A 7 -2.99 11.72 16.68
CA GLU A 7 -2.03 10.65 16.57
C GLU A 7 -1.42 10.74 15.17
N ASN A 8 -0.10 10.56 15.06
CA ASN A 8 0.66 10.53 13.81
C ASN A 8 0.20 9.34 12.94
N GLU A 9 -1.02 9.42 12.39
CA GLU A 9 -1.57 8.42 11.50
C GLU A 9 -0.73 8.39 10.23
N THR A 10 0.11 7.36 10.13
CA THR A 10 0.91 7.14 8.94
C THR A 10 0.05 6.42 7.91
N TYR A 11 -0.23 7.08 6.79
CA TYR A 11 -1.00 6.50 5.69
C TYR A 11 -0.06 5.74 4.75
N PHE A 12 -0.45 4.54 4.34
CA PHE A 12 0.35 3.70 3.45
C PHE A 12 -0.29 3.60 2.08
N CYS A 13 0.54 3.54 1.03
CA CYS A 13 0.05 3.16 -0.28
C CYS A 13 -0.06 1.63 -0.43
N GLU A 14 -1.22 1.12 -0.82
CA GLU A 14 -1.48 -0.31 -1.08
C GLU A 14 -0.56 -0.89 -2.17
N TYR A 15 -0.20 -0.09 -3.17
CA TYR A 15 0.57 -0.52 -4.33
C TYR A 15 2.08 -0.58 -4.11
N CYS A 16 2.61 0.29 -3.23
CA CYS A 16 4.06 0.44 -3.08
C CYS A 16 4.57 0.51 -1.65
N GLY A 17 3.67 0.57 -0.67
CA GLY A 17 4.00 0.67 0.75
C GLY A 17 4.65 1.98 1.18
N LYS A 18 4.71 3.00 0.30
CA LYS A 18 5.20 4.33 0.68
C LYS A 18 4.31 4.92 1.78
N LYS A 19 4.95 5.52 2.77
CA LYS A 19 4.33 6.24 3.88
C LYS A 19 4.03 7.69 3.47
N PHE A 20 2.90 8.21 3.95
CA PHE A 20 2.44 9.58 3.75
C PHE A 20 1.92 10.15 5.06
N HIS A 21 2.02 11.48 5.21
CA HIS A 21 1.52 12.22 6.37
C HIS A 21 0.04 12.61 6.23
N SER A 22 -0.53 12.48 5.03
CA SER A 22 -1.95 12.69 4.78
C SER A 22 -2.44 11.89 3.57
N VAL A 23 -3.74 11.61 3.53
CA VAL A 23 -4.41 11.03 2.34
C VAL A 23 -4.30 11.97 1.14
N LYS A 24 -4.29 13.29 1.36
CA LYS A 24 -4.13 14.30 0.30
C LYS A 24 -2.78 14.15 -0.41
N ASP A 25 -1.69 14.01 0.34
CA ASP A 25 -0.34 13.88 -0.24
C ASP A 25 -0.19 12.59 -1.05
N LEU A 26 -0.82 11.52 -0.57
CA LEU A 26 -0.90 10.24 -1.26
C LEU A 26 -1.60 10.41 -2.61
N ALA A 27 -2.78 11.03 -2.62
CA ALA A 27 -3.58 11.26 -3.83
C ALA A 27 -3.03 12.35 -4.77
N ALA A 28 -2.01 13.11 -4.37
CA ALA A 28 -1.37 14.12 -5.21
C ALA A 28 -0.28 13.56 -6.12
N ASN A 29 0.34 12.43 -5.76
CA ASN A 29 1.55 11.92 -6.40
C ASN A 29 1.30 10.63 -7.20
N LEU A 30 2.12 10.43 -8.25
CA LEU A 30 2.06 9.23 -9.09
C LEU A 30 2.81 8.04 -8.46
N CYS A 31 2.25 6.86 -8.59
CA CYS A 31 2.81 5.63 -8.02
C CYS A 31 3.68 4.88 -9.03
N LYS A 32 4.97 4.70 -8.71
CA LYS A 32 5.90 3.88 -9.51
C LYS A 32 5.53 2.40 -9.63
N ARG A 33 4.64 1.90 -8.76
CA ARG A 33 4.15 0.50 -8.74
C ARG A 33 2.65 0.42 -9.02
N HIS A 34 2.09 1.40 -9.74
CA HIS A 34 0.67 1.35 -10.11
C HIS A 34 0.38 0.08 -10.94
N PRO A 35 -0.77 -0.60 -10.75
CA PRO A 35 -1.12 -1.80 -11.51
C PRO A 35 -1.15 -1.57 -13.02
N ASP A 36 -1.51 -0.37 -13.47
CA ASP A 36 -1.57 0.00 -14.90
C ASP A 36 -0.20 0.38 -15.50
N GLY A 37 0.88 0.21 -14.75
CA GLY A 37 2.24 0.52 -15.18
C GLY A 37 2.94 1.56 -14.30
N ALA A 38 4.25 1.72 -14.48
CA ALA A 38 5.02 2.69 -13.71
C ALA A 38 4.46 4.10 -13.94
N HIS A 39 4.06 4.78 -12.87
CA HIS A 39 3.44 6.12 -12.92
C HIS A 39 2.11 6.19 -13.70
N GLY A 40 1.46 5.06 -14.01
CA GLY A 40 0.17 5.00 -14.70
C GLY A 40 -1.03 5.49 -13.88
N GLY A 41 -0.80 5.93 -12.64
CA GLY A 41 -1.85 6.46 -11.77
C GLY A 41 -1.31 6.91 -10.42
N LYS A 42 -2.20 7.49 -9.62
CA LYS A 42 -1.89 8.00 -8.28
C LYS A 42 -1.69 6.86 -7.29
N HIS A 43 -1.13 7.16 -6.13
CA HIS A 43 -1.13 6.20 -5.03
C HIS A 43 -2.57 5.87 -4.60
N LYS A 44 -2.78 4.64 -4.12
CA LYS A 44 -4.03 4.20 -3.48
C LYS A 44 -3.79 3.94 -1.99
N LEU A 45 -4.69 4.45 -1.14
CA LEU A 45 -4.64 4.23 0.31
C LEU A 45 -4.80 2.75 0.64
N TYR A 46 -3.98 2.26 1.56
CA TYR A 46 -4.17 0.97 2.20
C TYR A 46 -5.23 1.13 3.30
N GLU A 47 -6.39 0.52 3.08
CA GLU A 47 -7.55 0.56 3.98
C GLU A 47 -7.50 -0.53 5.07
N GLY A 48 -6.47 -1.37 5.06
CA GLY A 48 -6.31 -2.44 6.03
C GLY A 48 -5.72 -1.96 7.34
N ARG A 49 -5.74 -2.84 8.35
CA ARG A 49 -5.15 -2.52 9.66
C ARG A 49 -3.62 -2.54 9.60
N VAL A 50 -2.98 -1.63 10.32
CA VAL A 50 -1.52 -1.67 10.53
C VAL A 50 -1.18 -2.90 11.38
N ARG A 51 -0.29 -3.75 10.87
CA ARG A 51 0.10 -5.02 11.50
C ARG A 51 1.62 -5.16 11.53
N LYS A 52 2.12 -6.09 12.37
CA LYS A 52 3.54 -6.47 12.40
C LYS A 52 4.01 -7.16 11.11
N THR A 53 3.08 -7.84 10.43
CA THR A 53 3.30 -8.50 9.14
C THR A 53 2.11 -8.26 8.22
N TYR A 54 2.38 -8.24 6.92
CA TYR A 54 1.41 -8.06 5.85
C TYR A 54 1.44 -9.29 4.95
N GLU A 55 0.26 -9.84 4.68
CA GLU A 55 0.07 -11.04 3.86
C GLU A 55 -0.41 -10.65 2.46
N CYS A 56 0.09 -11.32 1.42
CA CYS A 56 -0.37 -11.16 0.06
C CYS A 56 -1.74 -11.82 -0.14
N VAL A 57 -2.75 -11.04 -0.54
CA VAL A 57 -4.11 -11.54 -0.78
C VAL A 57 -4.18 -12.64 -1.84
N TYR A 58 -3.24 -12.66 -2.80
CA TYR A 58 -3.24 -13.62 -3.91
C TYR A 58 -2.58 -14.96 -3.59
N CYS A 59 -1.62 -15.02 -2.64
CA CYS A 59 -0.76 -16.19 -2.49
C CYS A 59 -0.31 -16.48 -1.05
N GLY A 60 -0.77 -15.71 -0.06
CA GLY A 60 -0.43 -15.92 1.35
C GLY A 60 0.99 -15.53 1.76
N LYS A 61 1.84 -15.03 0.85
CA LYS A 61 3.22 -14.62 1.19
C LYS A 61 3.19 -13.47 2.20
N GLU A 62 4.01 -13.58 3.24
CA GLU A 62 4.12 -12.54 4.27
C GLU A 62 5.38 -11.66 4.09
N ALA A 63 5.30 -10.42 4.57
CA ALA A 63 6.44 -9.53 4.72
C ALA A 63 6.26 -8.58 5.92
N LYS A 64 7.36 -8.00 6.42
CA LYS A 64 7.34 -7.06 7.56
C LYS A 64 6.77 -5.68 7.21
N SER A 65 6.69 -5.35 5.93
CA SER A 65 6.09 -4.10 5.44
C SER A 65 5.40 -4.30 4.09
N ILE A 66 4.46 -3.41 3.76
CA ILE A 66 3.83 -3.38 2.44
C ILE A 66 4.86 -3.07 1.33
N ALA A 67 5.88 -2.28 1.64
CA ALA A 67 6.92 -1.92 0.67
C ALA A 67 7.76 -3.14 0.26
N ASP A 68 8.08 -4.01 1.22
CA ASP A 68 8.77 -5.29 1.00
C ASP A 68 7.87 -6.29 0.29
N LEU A 69 6.60 -6.37 0.70
CA LEU A 69 5.63 -7.25 0.06
C LEU A 69 5.50 -6.93 -1.43
N THR A 70 5.27 -5.66 -1.75
CA THR A 70 5.03 -5.15 -3.12
C THR A 70 6.32 -4.99 -3.95
N ALA A 71 7.49 -5.40 -3.43
CA ALA A 71 8.77 -5.20 -4.11
C ALA A 71 8.93 -6.02 -5.39
N ASN A 72 8.26 -7.18 -5.45
CA ASN A 72 8.39 -8.13 -6.56
C ASN A 72 7.02 -8.56 -7.10
N LYS A 73 7.05 -9.14 -8.30
CA LYS A 73 5.90 -9.71 -8.99
C LYS A 73 5.33 -10.91 -8.23
N CYS A 74 4.01 -11.06 -8.25
CA CYS A 74 3.33 -12.22 -7.71
C CYS A 74 2.85 -13.09 -8.87
N LYS A 75 3.27 -14.36 -8.91
CA LYS A 75 2.83 -15.34 -9.93
C LYS A 75 1.32 -15.57 -9.92
N HIS A 76 0.67 -15.37 -8.78
CA HIS A 76 -0.77 -15.53 -8.61
C HIS A 76 -1.54 -14.20 -8.74
N SER A 77 -0.87 -13.10 -9.12
CA SER A 77 -1.56 -11.85 -9.39
C SER A 77 -2.43 -11.99 -10.65
N PRO A 78 -3.72 -11.60 -10.60
CA PRO A 78 -4.63 -11.73 -11.75
C PRO A 78 -4.15 -11.00 -13.01
N MET A 79 -3.38 -9.92 -12.84
CA MET A 79 -2.91 -9.06 -13.94
C MET A 79 -1.37 -9.06 -14.07
N GLY A 80 -0.69 -10.09 -13.55
CA GLY A 80 0.78 -10.12 -13.57
C GLY A 80 1.42 -8.96 -12.78
N GLY A 81 0.73 -8.48 -11.74
CA GLY A 81 1.15 -7.39 -10.89
C GLY A 81 2.11 -7.82 -9.78
N ASN A 82 2.46 -6.86 -8.93
CA ASN A 82 3.19 -7.13 -7.68
C ASN A 82 2.30 -7.86 -6.67
N HIS A 83 2.89 -8.39 -5.60
CA HIS A 83 2.09 -8.80 -4.44
C HIS A 83 1.27 -7.62 -3.91
N ARG A 84 0.10 -7.92 -3.33
CA ARG A 84 -0.83 -6.90 -2.83
C ARG A 84 -1.27 -7.26 -1.41
N PRO A 85 -1.17 -6.32 -0.44
CA PRO A 85 -1.50 -6.62 0.94
C PRO A 85 -2.99 -6.94 1.07
N ARG A 86 -3.32 -7.92 1.91
CA ARG A 86 -4.68 -8.15 2.39
C ARG A 86 -5.11 -6.97 3.27
N LEU A 87 -6.36 -6.55 3.14
CA LEU A 87 -6.97 -5.50 3.96
C LEU A 87 -7.32 -6.06 5.35
#